data_AF-A0A4Y9P783-F1
#
_entry.id   AF-A0A4Y9P783-F1
#
_cell.length_a   1.000
_cell.length_b   1.000
_cell.length_c   1.000
_cell.angle_alpha   90.00
_cell.angle_beta   90.00
_cell.angle_gamma   90.00
#
_symmetry.space_group_name_H-M   'P 1'
#
loop_
_entity.id
_entity.type
_entity.pdbx_description
1 polymer ?
#
loop_
_entity_poly.entity_id
_entity_poly.type
_entity_poly.pdbx_seq_one_letter_code
_entity_poly.pdbx_strand_id
1 'polypeptide(L)'
;MNISTSLRRMLSVLAATSTVAGATAVFAPAAAEPLDPNYPVCLQQWEWGGSNRISCSYRSWEDCKASAMGLPAMCLANPYWSQPTSVRPVRPPHGRSAPDRMW
;
A
#
# COMPACT_ATOMS: atom_id res chain seq x y z
N MET A 1 -63.03 -5.08 5.96
CA MET A 1 -61.74 -4.45 5.61
C MET A 1 -61.89 -2.96 5.87
N ASN A 2 -61.38 -2.46 7.00
CA ASN A 2 -61.70 -1.12 7.50
C ASN A 2 -60.60 -0.12 7.10
N ILE A 3 -60.83 0.60 6.00
CA ILE A 3 -59.90 1.59 5.40
C ILE A 3 -59.37 2.64 6.39
N SER A 4 -60.12 2.94 7.46
CA SER A 4 -59.76 3.95 8.47
C SER A 4 -58.55 3.58 9.35
N THR A 5 -58.28 2.29 9.55
CA THR A 5 -57.16 1.84 10.40
C THR A 5 -55.81 1.90 9.68
N SER A 6 -55.81 1.79 8.35
CA SER A 6 -54.60 1.89 7.52
C SER A 6 -54.03 3.31 7.45
N LEU A 7 -54.87 4.34 7.36
CA LEU A 7 -54.40 5.74 7.33
C LEU A 7 -53.75 6.19 8.63
N ARG A 8 -54.29 5.74 9.79
CA ARG A 8 -53.73 6.09 11.10
C ARG A 8 -52.36 5.47 11.33
N ARG A 9 -52.14 4.24 10.87
CA ARG A 9 -50.81 3.59 10.94
C ARG A 9 -49.79 4.24 9.99
N MET A 10 -50.23 4.71 8.83
CA MET A 10 -49.33 5.34 7.85
C MET A 10 -48.87 6.73 8.32
N LEU A 11 -49.72 7.49 9.02
CA LEU A 11 -49.34 8.79 9.59
C LEU A 11 -48.35 8.71 10.76
N SER A 12 -48.28 7.57 11.48
CA SER A 12 -47.31 7.39 12.57
C SER A 12 -45.88 7.09 12.09
N VAL A 13 -45.69 6.71 10.82
CA VAL A 13 -44.37 6.33 10.27
C VAL A 13 -43.59 7.54 9.75
N LEU A 14 -44.23 8.70 9.57
CA LEU A 14 -43.63 9.90 8.97
C LEU A 14 -43.02 10.89 9.98
N ALA A 15 -43.16 10.65 11.29
CA ALA A 15 -42.63 11.54 12.30
C ALA A 15 -41.25 11.08 12.80
N ALA A 16 -40.23 11.76 12.27
CA ALA A 16 -38.94 12.01 12.92
C ALA A 16 -37.93 10.86 13.02
N THR A 17 -37.25 10.56 11.91
CA THR A 17 -35.85 10.10 11.97
C THR A 17 -35.03 10.70 10.84
N SER A 18 -34.43 11.85 11.10
CA SER A 18 -33.32 12.35 10.28
C SER A 18 -32.32 13.08 11.15
N THR A 19 -31.72 12.37 12.10
CA THR A 19 -30.39 12.75 12.61
C THR A 19 -29.39 12.45 11.50
N VAL A 20 -29.11 13.44 10.64
CA VAL A 20 -27.93 13.41 9.80
C VAL A 20 -26.74 13.73 10.71
N ALA A 21 -26.14 12.68 11.29
CA ALA A 21 -24.81 12.79 11.84
C ALA A 21 -23.87 12.98 10.66
N GLY A 22 -23.42 14.22 10.44
CA GLY A 22 -22.38 14.52 9.46
C GLY A 22 -21.10 13.79 9.87
N ALA A 23 -20.82 12.66 9.22
CA ALA A 23 -19.53 12.00 9.32
C ALA A 23 -18.50 12.93 8.67
N THR A 24 -17.76 13.68 9.49
CA THR A 24 -16.55 14.35 9.04
C THR A 24 -15.57 13.27 8.62
N ALA A 25 -15.37 13.11 7.31
CA ALA A 25 -14.28 12.31 6.79
C ALA A 25 -12.99 12.97 7.27
N VAL A 26 -12.40 12.42 8.32
CA VAL A 26 -11.05 12.75 8.74
C VAL A 26 -10.16 12.21 7.62
N PHE A 27 -9.69 13.09 6.74
CA PHE A 27 -8.61 12.78 5.81
C PHE A 27 -7.36 12.54 6.64
N ALA A 28 -7.19 11.32 7.13
CA ALA A 28 -5.91 10.88 7.66
C ALA A 28 -4.91 10.93 6.50
N PRO A 29 -3.69 11.47 6.71
CA PRO A 29 -2.64 11.29 5.72
C PRO A 29 -2.53 9.79 5.47
N ALA A 30 -2.44 9.38 4.20
CA ALA A 30 -2.19 8.01 3.80
C ALA A 30 -1.05 7.48 4.66
N ALA A 31 -1.41 6.69 5.68
CA ALA A 31 -0.44 6.18 6.61
C ALA A 31 0.43 5.25 5.78
N ALA A 32 1.63 5.74 5.44
CA ALA A 32 2.68 4.88 4.95
C ALA A 32 2.90 3.87 6.07
N GLU A 33 2.38 2.65 5.91
CA GLU A 33 2.88 1.52 6.68
C GLU A 33 4.42 1.54 6.52
N PRO A 34 5.19 1.14 7.54
CA PRO A 34 6.64 1.15 7.47
C PRO A 34 7.09 0.47 6.18
N LEU A 35 7.64 1.25 5.23
CA LEU A 35 8.11 0.70 3.98
C LEU A 35 9.32 -0.19 4.30
N ASP A 36 9.13 -1.50 4.25
CA ASP A 36 10.18 -2.46 4.57
C ASP A 36 11.25 -2.40 3.46
N PRO A 37 12.49 -2.02 3.78
CA PRO A 37 13.57 -1.92 2.81
C PRO A 37 14.01 -3.28 2.25
N ASN A 38 13.45 -4.40 2.75
CA ASN A 38 13.73 -5.75 2.29
C ASN A 38 12.80 -6.24 1.15
N TYR A 39 11.86 -5.41 0.67
CA TYR A 39 10.99 -5.79 -0.44
C TYR A 39 11.11 -4.81 -1.63
N PRO A 40 11.44 -5.27 -2.85
CA PRO A 40 11.59 -4.43 -4.04
C PRO A 40 10.28 -3.85 -4.58
N VAL A 41 9.14 -4.45 -4.28
CA VAL A 41 7.86 -4.12 -4.91
C VAL A 41 6.81 -3.78 -3.85
N CYS A 42 6.04 -2.73 -4.14
CA CYS A 42 4.95 -2.23 -3.33
C CYS A 42 3.62 -2.33 -4.07
N LEU A 43 2.54 -2.59 -3.34
CA LEU A 43 1.17 -2.56 -3.83
C LEU A 43 0.49 -1.30 -3.30
N GLN A 44 0.08 -0.39 -4.18
CA GLN A 44 -0.77 0.74 -3.85
C GLN A 44 -2.22 0.41 -4.18
N GLN A 45 -3.08 0.33 -3.16
CA GLN A 45 -4.51 0.14 -3.30
C GLN A 45 -5.25 1.46 -3.09
N TRP A 46 -6.21 1.79 -3.95
CA TRP A 46 -7.13 2.90 -3.76
C TRP A 46 -8.39 2.44 -3.06
N GLU A 47 -8.80 3.21 -2.07
CA GLU A 47 -10.02 2.98 -1.33
C GLU A 47 -11.05 4.04 -1.70
N TRP A 48 -12.31 3.71 -1.45
CA TRP A 48 -13.42 4.65 -1.61
C TRP A 48 -13.25 5.83 -0.65
N GLY A 49 -13.42 7.04 -1.15
CA GLY A 49 -13.20 8.27 -0.36
C GLY A 49 -11.85 8.95 -0.61
N GLY A 50 -11.06 8.46 -1.58
CA GLY A 50 -9.83 9.12 -2.01
C GLY A 50 -8.60 8.79 -1.16
N SER A 51 -8.73 7.87 -0.20
CA SER A 51 -7.58 7.29 0.48
C SER A 51 -6.87 6.28 -0.41
N ASN A 52 -5.57 6.14 -0.19
CA ASN A 52 -4.78 5.04 -0.73
C ASN A 52 -3.97 4.39 0.39
N ARG A 53 -3.73 3.08 0.25
CA ARG A 53 -2.84 2.32 1.11
C ARG A 53 -1.69 1.77 0.29
N ILE A 54 -0.48 1.84 0.82
CA ILE A 54 0.71 1.30 0.18
C ILE A 54 1.30 0.23 1.09
N SER A 55 1.47 -0.99 0.57
CA SER A 55 2.07 -2.11 1.30
C SER A 55 3.26 -2.68 0.52
N CYS A 56 4.45 -2.72 1.14
CA CYS A 56 5.69 -3.18 0.52
C CYS A 56 6.15 -4.49 1.16
N SER A 57 5.53 -5.58 0.73
CA SER A 57 5.79 -6.95 1.21
C SER A 57 6.03 -7.93 0.05
N TYR A 58 6.23 -7.43 -1.18
CA TYR A 58 6.35 -8.24 -2.39
C TYR A 58 7.80 -8.32 -2.87
N ARG A 59 8.28 -9.55 -3.12
CA ARG A 59 9.63 -9.80 -3.66
C ARG A 59 9.70 -9.76 -5.18
N SER A 60 8.57 -9.95 -5.87
CA SER A 60 8.50 -9.94 -7.32
C SER A 60 7.32 -9.13 -7.83
N TRP A 61 7.43 -8.64 -9.07
CA TRP A 61 6.33 -7.97 -9.76
C TRP A 61 5.18 -8.93 -10.05
N GLU A 62 5.46 -10.22 -10.20
CA GLU A 62 4.45 -11.24 -10.48
C GLU A 62 3.57 -11.47 -9.24
N ASP A 63 4.17 -11.58 -8.06
CA ASP A 63 3.44 -11.70 -6.79
C ASP A 63 2.56 -10.48 -6.52
N CYS A 64 3.09 -9.28 -6.81
CA CYS A 64 2.32 -8.04 -6.69
C CYS A 64 1.15 -8.01 -7.68
N LYS A 65 1.39 -8.35 -8.96
CA LYS A 65 0.32 -8.40 -9.98
C LYS A 65 -0.76 -9.41 -9.61
N ALA A 66 -0.37 -10.59 -9.15
CA ALA A 66 -1.31 -11.62 -8.70
C ALA A 66 -2.20 -11.11 -7.56
N SER A 67 -1.63 -10.34 -6.64
CA SER A 67 -2.37 -9.73 -5.53
C SER A 67 -3.21 -8.52 -5.96
N ALA A 68 -2.79 -7.79 -6.99
CA ALA A 68 -3.50 -6.63 -7.52
C ALA A 68 -4.76 -7.02 -8.33
N MET A 69 -4.83 -8.25 -8.84
CA MET A 69 -5.96 -8.71 -9.66
C MET A 69 -7.28 -8.61 -8.89
N GLY A 70 -8.25 -7.91 -9.48
CA GLY A 70 -9.58 -7.73 -8.89
C GLY A 70 -9.67 -6.66 -7.80
N LEU A 71 -8.56 -5.97 -7.49
CA LEU A 71 -8.53 -4.83 -6.59
C LEU A 71 -8.30 -3.54 -7.39
N PRO A 72 -8.81 -2.39 -6.91
CA PRO A 72 -8.33 -1.09 -7.37
C PRO A 72 -6.91 -0.89 -6.82
N ALA A 73 -5.91 -1.52 -7.43
CA ALA A 73 -4.52 -1.44 -6.98
C ALA A 73 -3.50 -1.39 -8.14
N MET A 74 -2.35 -0.78 -7.91
CA MET A 74 -1.19 -0.74 -8.80
C MET A 74 0.09 -1.20 -8.11
N CYS A 75 0.99 -1.80 -8.87
CA CYS A 75 2.32 -2.17 -8.41
C CYS A 75 3.32 -1.05 -8.68
N LEU A 76 4.17 -0.77 -7.70
CA LEU A 76 5.17 0.29 -7.71
C LEU A 76 6.53 -0.27 -7.27
N ALA A 77 7.62 0.34 -7.74
CA ALA A 77 8.96 0.04 -7.23
C ALA A 77 9.13 0.66 -5.83
N ASN A 78 9.72 -0.09 -4.89
CA ASN A 78 10.04 0.44 -3.57
C ASN A 78 11.27 1.38 -3.66
N PRO A 79 11.14 2.68 -3.35
CA PRO A 79 12.27 3.60 -3.38
C PRO A 79 13.31 3.33 -2.28
N TYR A 80 12.93 2.66 -1.20
CA TYR A 80 13.81 2.30 -0.08
C TYR A 80 14.51 0.96 -0.29
N TRP A 81 14.27 0.28 -1.41
CA TRP A 81 14.91 -0.98 -1.73
C TRP A 81 16.38 -0.74 -2.08
N SER A 82 17.26 -0.93 -1.10
CA SER A 82 18.68 -1.10 -1.35
C SER A 82 18.92 -2.55 -1.77
N GLN A 83 19.16 -2.79 -3.06
CA GLN A 83 19.74 -4.07 -3.46
C GLN A 83 21.03 -4.26 -2.67
N PRO A 84 21.27 -5.41 -2.02
CA PRO A 84 22.58 -5.71 -1.49
C PRO A 84 23.52 -5.79 -2.69
N THR A 85 24.21 -4.69 -2.95
CA THR A 85 25.22 -4.58 -4.00
C THR A 85 26.28 -5.62 -3.68
N SER A 86 26.20 -6.78 -4.32
CA SER A 86 27.23 -7.81 -4.29
C SER A 86 28.39 -7.38 -5.18
N VAL A 87 28.86 -6.14 -5.06
CA VAL A 87 30.21 -5.79 -5.49
C VAL A 87 31.11 -6.35 -4.42
N ARG A 88 31.36 -7.66 -4.48
CA ARG A 88 32.52 -8.25 -3.80
C ARG A 88 33.71 -7.52 -4.42
N PRO A 89 34.51 -6.76 -3.66
CA PRO A 89 35.75 -6.25 -4.21
C PRO A 89 36.53 -7.49 -4.67
N VAL A 90 36.78 -7.60 -5.96
CA VAL A 90 37.78 -8.55 -6.46
C VAL A 90 39.07 -8.07 -5.82
N ARG A 91 39.45 -8.67 -4.69
CA ARG A 91 40.73 -8.40 -4.05
C ARG A 91 41.78 -8.71 -5.11
N PRO A 92 42.55 -7.72 -5.60
CA PRO A 92 43.62 -8.01 -6.52
C PRO A 92 44.54 -9.02 -5.82
N PRO A 93 45.04 -10.06 -6.51
CA PRO A 93 46.07 -10.90 -5.92
C PRO A 93 47.20 -9.98 -5.45
N HIS A 94 47.61 -10.10 -4.19
CA HIS A 94 48.79 -9.41 -3.66
C HIS A 94 50.01 -9.93 -4.44
N GLY A 95 50.29 -9.28 -5.58
CA GLY A 95 51.48 -9.50 -6.37
C GLY A 95 52.67 -9.17 -5.50
N ARG A 96 53.50 -10.19 -5.23
CA ARG A 96 54.79 -10.06 -4.57
C ARG A 96 55.55 -8.92 -5.24
N SER A 97 55.99 -7.95 -4.45
CA SER A 97 56.93 -6.92 -4.89
C SER A 97 58.13 -7.59 -5.56
N ALA A 98 58.33 -7.34 -6.85
CA ALA A 98 59.60 -7.65 -7.50
C ALA A 98 60.65 -6.69 -6.92
N PRO A 99 61.84 -7.16 -6.50
CA PRO A 99 62.87 -6.26 -6.00
C PRO A 99 63.46 -5.45 -7.16
N ASP A 100 63.20 -4.14 -7.16
CA ASP A 100 63.73 -3.16 -8.12
C ASP A 100 65.22 -2.82 -7.87
N ARG A 101 66.10 -3.83 -7.79
CA ARG A 101 67.57 -3.62 -7.84
C ARG A 101 68.30 -4.81 -8.45
N MET A 102 68.40 -4.80 -9.78
CA MET A 102 69.56 -5.30 -10.51
C MET A 102 69.85 -4.26 -11.60
N TRP A 103 71.13 -3.88 -11.71
CA TRP A 103 71.75 -2.78 -12.48
C TRP A 103 71.93 -1.48 -11.70
#